data_AF-A0AAD4V2F2-F1
#
_entry.id   AF-A0AAD4V2F2-F1
#
_cell.length_a   1.000
_cell.length_b   1.000
_cell.length_c   1.000
_cell.angle_alpha   90.00
_cell.angle_beta   90.00
_cell.angle_gamma   90.00
#
_symmetry.space_group_name_H-M   'P 1'
#
loop_
_entity.id
_entity.type
_entity.pdbx_description
1 polymer ?
#
loop_
_entity_poly.entity_id
_entity_poly.type
_entity_poly.pdbx_seq_one_letter_code
_entity_poly.pdbx_strand_id
1 'polypeptide(L)'
;MQQLLPVAIHSVLDKPARYAITRFCFFFNAICAKTVDVSKLDKLEEDVVVTLCLLEKYFPPSFFDIMVHLVVHLVREVRLCGPIYFRWMYSFERYMKVLKGYFQNRIRPEGCIAERYIAEEAEEFCTEHLSDVNTVGVPSSQKMGVLKPLSGFTNTEEVLPYIEEI
;
A
#
# COMPACT_ATOMS: atom_id res chain seq x y z
N MET A 1 7.19 0.29 -7.52
CA MET A 1 8.66 0.14 -7.70
C MET A 1 9.04 -1.08 -8.53
N GLN A 2 8.25 -2.16 -8.49
CA GLN A 2 8.53 -3.40 -9.21
C GLN A 2 8.65 -3.26 -10.74
N GLN A 3 7.94 -2.32 -11.37
CA GLN A 3 8.04 -2.11 -12.84
C GLN A 3 9.12 -1.12 -13.27
N LEU A 4 9.49 -0.18 -12.40
CA LEU A 4 10.48 0.86 -12.71
C LEU A 4 11.92 0.38 -12.49
N LEU A 5 12.12 -0.52 -11.52
CA LEU A 5 13.45 -1.03 -11.18
C LEU A 5 14.13 -1.76 -12.35
N PRO A 6 13.47 -2.69 -13.08
CA PRO A 6 14.07 -3.36 -14.25
C PRO A 6 14.49 -2.38 -15.36
N VAL A 7 13.76 -1.27 -15.52
CA VAL A 7 14.06 -0.24 -16.50
C VAL A 7 15.27 0.59 -16.04
N ALA A 8 15.30 0.98 -14.77
CA ALA A 8 16.38 1.80 -14.21
C ALA A 8 17.74 1.10 -14.22
N ILE A 9 17.77 -0.21 -13.97
CA ILE A 9 19.02 -1.00 -13.93
C ILE A 9 19.51 -1.44 -15.32
N HIS A 10 18.75 -1.13 -16.38
CA HIS A 10 19.01 -1.67 -17.72
C HIS A 10 20.41 -1.33 -18.26
N SER A 11 20.92 -0.13 -17.98
CA SER A 11 22.24 0.34 -18.42
C SER A 11 23.36 0.13 -17.40
N VAL A 12 23.05 -0.31 -16.18
CA VAL A 12 24.02 -0.34 -15.07
C VAL A 12 24.59 -1.74 -14.85
N LEU A 13 23.76 -2.78 -14.97
CA LEU A 13 24.17 -4.17 -14.71
C LEU A 13 24.39 -4.96 -16.00
N ASP A 14 25.25 -5.96 -15.88
CA ASP A 14 25.48 -7.00 -16.85
C ASP A 14 24.19 -7.81 -17.13
N LYS A 15 24.08 -8.31 -18.36
CA LYS A 15 22.88 -9.00 -18.87
C LYS A 15 22.35 -10.09 -17.91
N PRO A 16 23.18 -10.97 -17.33
CA PRO A 16 22.65 -12.04 -16.50
C PRO A 16 22.20 -11.58 -15.10
N ALA A 17 22.91 -10.64 -14.45
CA ALA A 17 22.46 -10.06 -13.19
C ALA A 17 21.14 -9.28 -13.36
N ARG A 18 21.03 -8.51 -14.46
CA ARG A 18 19.78 -7.82 -14.83
C ARG A 18 18.61 -8.78 -15.03
N TYR A 19 18.85 -9.94 -15.65
CA TYR A 19 17.83 -10.98 -15.81
C TYR A 19 17.34 -11.51 -14.46
N ALA A 20 18.25 -11.79 -13.52
CA ALA A 20 17.91 -12.25 -12.18
C ALA A 20 17.02 -11.23 -11.43
N ILE A 21 17.41 -9.95 -11.44
CA ILE A 21 16.61 -8.88 -10.80
C ILE A 21 15.26 -8.71 -11.49
N THR A 22 15.22 -8.82 -12.82
CA THR A 22 13.97 -8.68 -13.57
C THR A 22 12.98 -9.79 -13.21
N ARG A 23 13.44 -11.04 -13.10
CA ARG A 23 12.62 -12.16 -12.60
C ARG A 23 12.11 -11.90 -11.19
N PHE A 24 12.96 -11.41 -10.31
CA PHE A 24 12.60 -11.07 -8.94
C PHE A 24 11.54 -9.97 -8.89
N CYS A 25 11.62 -8.96 -9.76
CA CYS A 25 10.60 -7.93 -9.89
C CYS A 25 9.27 -8.48 -10.41
N PHE A 26 9.30 -9.40 -11.39
CA PHE A 26 8.10 -10.06 -11.88
C PHE A 26 7.41 -10.90 -10.80
N PHE A 27 8.18 -11.60 -9.96
CA PHE A 27 7.64 -12.30 -8.80
C PHE A 27 6.85 -11.36 -7.88
N PHE A 28 7.43 -10.23 -7.47
CA PHE A 28 6.71 -9.28 -6.63
C PHE A 28 5.52 -8.62 -7.33
N ASN A 29 5.59 -8.39 -8.64
CA ASN A 29 4.44 -7.92 -9.40
C ASN A 29 3.27 -8.92 -9.36
N ALA A 30 3.55 -10.21 -9.47
CA ALA A 30 2.53 -11.26 -9.42
C ALA A 30 1.90 -11.36 -8.03
N ILE A 31 2.70 -11.29 -6.97
CA ILE A 31 2.23 -11.39 -5.59
C ILE A 31 1.48 -10.13 -5.12
N CYS A 32 1.90 -8.95 -5.57
CA CYS A 32 1.26 -7.69 -5.22
C CYS A 32 0.02 -7.36 -6.07
N ALA A 33 -0.42 -8.29 -6.93
CA ALA A 33 -1.65 -8.12 -7.69
C ALA A 33 -2.87 -8.06 -6.75
N LYS A 34 -3.89 -7.28 -7.15
CA LYS A 34 -5.15 -7.14 -6.38
C LYS A 34 -5.86 -8.48 -6.19
N THR A 35 -5.79 -9.34 -7.21
CA THR A 35 -6.34 -10.71 -7.19
C THR A 35 -5.22 -11.72 -7.38
N VAL A 36 -5.29 -12.81 -6.63
CA VAL A 36 -4.28 -13.88 -6.67
C VAL A 36 -4.93 -15.18 -7.13
N ASP A 37 -4.34 -15.78 -8.15
CA ASP A 37 -4.76 -17.06 -8.71
C ASP A 37 -3.99 -18.21 -8.03
N VAL A 38 -4.71 -18.99 -7.21
CA VAL A 38 -4.12 -20.07 -6.40
C VAL A 38 -3.43 -21.12 -7.27
N SER A 39 -3.92 -21.36 -8.49
CA SER A 39 -3.36 -22.35 -9.41
C SER A 39 -1.96 -22.00 -9.91
N LYS A 40 -1.59 -20.72 -9.87
CA LYS A 40 -0.28 -20.22 -10.30
C LYS A 40 0.73 -20.14 -9.16
N LEU A 41 0.29 -20.29 -7.90
CA LEU A 41 1.16 -20.14 -6.74
C LEU A 41 2.25 -21.22 -6.68
N ASP A 42 1.92 -22.47 -6.99
CA ASP A 42 2.92 -23.56 -6.93
C ASP A 42 4.08 -23.29 -7.91
N LYS A 43 3.77 -22.81 -9.12
CA LYS A 43 4.80 -22.39 -10.10
C LYS A 43 5.61 -21.18 -9.62
N LEU A 44 4.95 -20.25 -8.94
CA LEU A 44 5.58 -19.04 -8.43
C LEU A 44 6.57 -19.35 -7.29
N GLU A 45 6.28 -20.37 -6.48
CA GLU A 45 7.17 -20.90 -5.45
C GLU A 45 8.43 -21.53 -6.06
N GLU A 46 8.28 -22.36 -7.09
CA GLU A 46 9.43 -22.92 -7.80
C GLU A 46 10.28 -21.81 -8.46
N ASP A 47 9.62 -20.86 -9.13
CA ASP A 47 10.28 -19.76 -9.82
C ASP A 47 11.06 -18.83 -8.88
N VAL A 48 10.58 -18.61 -7.66
CA VAL A 48 11.28 -17.74 -6.69
C VAL A 48 12.54 -18.39 -6.15
N VAL A 49 12.51 -19.69 -5.88
CA VAL A 49 13.68 -20.45 -5.43
C VAL A 49 14.79 -20.37 -6.50
N VAL A 50 14.44 -20.63 -7.76
CA VAL A 50 15.38 -20.50 -8.88
C VAL A 50 15.90 -19.07 -9.01
N THR A 51 15.04 -18.07 -8.82
CA THR A 51 15.41 -16.66 -8.91
C THR A 51 16.39 -16.26 -7.81
N LEU A 52 16.22 -16.76 -6.58
CA LEU A 52 17.15 -16.52 -5.48
C LEU A 52 18.51 -17.20 -5.73
N CYS A 53 18.54 -18.43 -6.25
CA CYS A 53 19.80 -19.07 -6.65
C CYS A 53 20.53 -18.29 -7.75
N LEU A 54 19.78 -17.70 -8.70
CA LEU A 54 20.38 -16.82 -9.71
C LEU A 54 20.96 -15.56 -9.09
N LEU A 55 20.26 -14.93 -8.14
CA LEU A 55 20.78 -13.77 -7.41
C LEU A 55 22.05 -14.14 -6.62
N GLU A 56 22.10 -15.34 -6.02
CA GLU A 56 23.23 -15.79 -5.20
C GLU A 56 24.50 -15.97 -6.03
N LYS A 57 24.33 -16.34 -7.29
CA LYS A 57 25.43 -16.46 -8.24
C LYS A 57 26.09 -15.12 -8.59
N TYR A 58 25.34 -14.02 -8.61
CA TYR A 58 25.82 -12.72 -9.12
C TYR A 58 26.09 -11.69 -8.02
N PHE A 59 25.43 -11.80 -6.87
CA PHE A 59 25.57 -10.86 -5.75
C PHE A 59 26.44 -11.43 -4.63
N PRO A 60 27.17 -10.57 -3.89
CA PRO A 60 27.95 -11.01 -2.75
C PRO A 60 27.04 -11.57 -1.64
N PRO A 61 27.55 -12.46 -0.75
CA PRO A 61 26.78 -13.00 0.36
C PRO A 61 26.17 -11.94 1.28
N SER A 62 26.75 -10.73 1.36
CA SER A 62 26.20 -9.61 2.11
C SER A 62 24.84 -9.10 1.60
N PHE A 63 24.47 -9.44 0.36
CA PHE A 63 23.14 -9.16 -0.19
C PHE A 63 22.07 -10.11 0.37
N PHE A 64 22.45 -11.31 0.80
CA PHE A 64 21.54 -12.34 1.30
C PHE A 64 21.27 -12.16 2.79
N ASP A 65 20.54 -11.10 3.10
CA ASP A 65 20.02 -10.87 4.44
C ASP A 65 18.74 -11.68 4.70
N ILE A 66 18.23 -11.56 5.93
CA ILE A 66 16.99 -12.21 6.34
C ILE A 66 15.79 -11.75 5.49
N MET A 67 15.79 -10.53 4.97
CA MET A 67 14.69 -10.00 4.15
C MET A 67 14.61 -10.69 2.80
N VAL A 68 15.75 -10.96 2.16
CA VAL A 68 15.82 -11.71 0.91
C VAL A 68 15.37 -13.16 1.13
N HIS A 69 15.70 -13.77 2.26
CA HIS A 69 15.28 -15.13 2.59
C HIS A 69 13.76 -15.25 2.78
N LEU A 70 13.13 -14.27 3.44
CA LEU A 70 11.68 -14.27 3.70
C LEU A 70 10.83 -14.34 2.41
N VAL A 71 11.39 -13.97 1.26
CA VAL A 71 10.69 -13.99 -0.03
C VAL A 71 10.21 -15.40 -0.39
N VAL A 72 10.94 -16.46 0.00
CA VAL A 72 10.51 -17.85 -0.21
C VAL A 72 9.22 -18.17 0.54
N HIS A 73 9.01 -17.58 1.71
CA HIS A 73 7.83 -17.82 2.53
C HIS A 73 6.60 -17.03 2.08
N LEU A 74 6.78 -15.96 1.28
CA LEU A 74 5.68 -15.10 0.84
C LEU A 74 4.60 -15.87 0.06
N VAL A 75 4.98 -16.83 -0.78
CA VAL A 75 3.99 -17.60 -1.56
C VAL A 75 3.09 -18.41 -0.63
N ARG A 76 3.68 -19.04 0.39
CA ARG A 76 2.95 -19.79 1.41
C ARG A 76 2.06 -18.87 2.24
N GLU A 77 2.54 -17.69 2.61
CA GLU A 77 1.74 -16.70 3.32
C GLU A 77 0.52 -16.23 2.52
N VAL A 78 0.70 -15.97 1.22
CA VAL A 78 -0.39 -15.56 0.32
C VAL A 78 -1.44 -16.66 0.18
N ARG A 79 -1.00 -17.92 0.12
CA ARG A 79 -1.91 -19.07 0.06
C ARG A 79 -2.77 -19.19 1.32
N LEU A 80 -2.24 -18.83 2.48
CA LEU A 80 -2.94 -18.96 3.77
C LEU A 80 -3.76 -17.72 4.13
N CYS A 81 -3.24 -16.52 3.86
CA CYS A 81 -3.80 -15.27 4.37
C CYS A 81 -4.39 -14.38 3.26
N GLY A 82 -4.33 -14.79 1.99
CA GLY A 82 -4.82 -14.02 0.85
C GLY A 82 -3.84 -12.97 0.34
N PRO A 83 -4.32 -12.03 -0.50
CA PRO A 83 -3.48 -11.03 -1.18
C PRO A 83 -2.67 -10.16 -0.22
N ILE A 84 -1.40 -9.91 -0.56
CA ILE A 84 -0.46 -9.17 0.30
C ILE A 84 -0.87 -7.71 0.48
N TYR A 85 -1.56 -7.11 -0.50
CA TYR A 85 -1.90 -5.68 -0.52
C TYR A 85 -2.57 -5.20 0.78
N PHE A 86 -3.46 -6.02 1.37
CA PHE A 86 -4.16 -5.67 2.61
C PHE A 86 -3.33 -5.87 3.88
N ARG A 87 -2.20 -6.58 3.79
CA ARG A 87 -1.37 -6.95 4.94
C ARG A 87 -0.11 -6.08 5.07
N TRP A 88 0.13 -5.18 4.14
CA TRP A 88 1.26 -4.25 4.23
C TRP A 88 1.06 -3.24 5.35
N MET A 89 2.09 -3.11 6.21
CA MET A 89 2.12 -2.10 7.27
C MET A 89 2.07 -0.67 6.72
N TYR A 90 2.44 -0.45 5.46
CA TYR A 90 2.51 0.89 4.88
C TYR A 90 1.21 1.68 4.99
N SER A 91 0.04 1.04 4.80
CA SER A 91 -1.25 1.70 4.96
C SER A 91 -1.50 2.12 6.41
N PHE A 92 -1.18 1.25 7.36
CA PHE A 92 -1.27 1.55 8.79
C PHE A 92 -0.30 2.66 9.20
N GLU A 93 0.95 2.61 8.75
CA GLU A 93 1.96 3.64 9.05
C GLU A 93 1.55 5.02 8.51
N ARG A 94 0.99 5.07 7.30
CA ARG A 94 0.45 6.32 6.73
C ARG A 94 -0.70 6.86 7.57
N TYR A 95 -1.62 6.00 8.01
CA TYR A 95 -2.72 6.42 8.87
C TYR A 95 -2.24 6.91 10.24
N MET A 96 -1.30 6.18 10.86
CA MET A 96 -0.68 6.58 12.12
C MET A 96 0.02 7.94 12.03
N LYS A 97 0.58 8.29 10.87
CA LYS A 97 1.13 9.64 10.62
C LYS A 97 0.05 10.73 10.69
N VAL A 98 -1.15 10.47 10.17
CA VAL A 98 -2.29 11.40 10.24
C VAL A 98 -2.75 11.55 11.69
N LEU A 99 -2.98 10.44 12.39
CA LEU A 99 -3.35 10.44 13.80
C LEU A 99 -2.34 11.19 14.68
N LYS A 100 -1.05 11.06 14.36
CA LYS A 100 0.00 11.80 15.06
C LYS A 100 -0.16 13.31 14.95
N GLY A 101 -0.73 13.82 13.86
CA GLY A 101 -1.05 15.23 13.67
C GLY A 101 -2.17 15.73 14.59
N TYR A 102 -3.02 14.84 15.10
CA TYR A 102 -4.10 15.20 16.02
C TYR A 102 -3.63 15.39 17.46
N PHE A 103 -2.43 14.93 17.82
CA PHE A 103 -1.88 15.09 19.17
C PHE A 103 -1.54 16.56 19.49
N GLN A 104 -2.52 17.32 19.95
CA GLN A 104 -2.33 18.69 20.44
C GLN A 104 -1.97 18.72 21.94
N ASN A 105 -2.53 17.83 22.74
CA ASN A 105 -2.26 17.71 24.17
C ASN A 105 -1.69 16.31 24.51
N ARG A 106 -0.45 16.28 25.02
CA ARG A 106 0.25 15.03 25.39
C ARG A 106 -0.31 14.35 26.64
N ILE A 107 -1.11 15.05 27.45
CA ILE A 107 -1.69 14.52 28.69
C ILE A 107 -2.87 13.57 28.38
N ARG A 108 -3.57 13.79 27.24
CA ARG A 108 -4.75 13.01 26.83
C ARG A 108 -4.74 12.74 25.32
N PRO A 109 -3.78 11.95 24.82
CA PRO A 109 -3.60 11.73 23.39
C PRO A 109 -4.83 11.13 22.70
N GLU A 110 -5.52 10.19 23.35
CA GLU A 110 -6.70 9.52 22.82
C GLU A 110 -7.88 10.49 22.67
N GLY A 111 -8.04 11.42 23.63
CA GLY A 111 -9.07 12.45 23.58
C GLY A 111 -8.85 13.43 22.43
N CYS A 112 -7.61 13.85 22.19
CA CYS A 112 -7.28 14.73 21.07
C CYS A 112 -7.52 14.05 19.71
N ILE A 113 -7.22 12.76 19.57
CA ILE A 113 -7.53 12.01 18.36
C ILE A 113 -9.05 11.96 18.15
N ALA A 114 -9.82 11.58 19.17
CA ALA A 114 -11.27 11.45 19.05
C ALA A 114 -11.95 12.78 18.69
N GLU A 115 -11.55 13.87 19.33
CA GLU A 115 -12.09 15.21 19.07
C GLU A 115 -11.81 15.68 17.64
N ARG A 116 -10.55 15.53 17.18
CA ARG A 116 -10.17 15.90 15.80
C ARG A 116 -10.85 15.04 14.76
N TYR A 117 -10.96 13.74 15.01
CA TYR A 117 -11.61 12.80 14.11
C TYR A 117 -13.09 13.17 13.91
N ILE A 118 -13.84 13.42 15.01
CA ILE A 118 -15.25 13.83 14.94
C ILE A 118 -15.40 15.15 14.18
N ALA A 119 -14.51 16.12 14.41
CA ALA A 119 -14.55 17.41 13.73
C ALA A 119 -14.32 17.25 12.21
N GLU A 120 -13.36 16.42 11.80
CA GLU A 120 -13.09 16.15 10.38
C GLU A 120 -14.24 15.38 9.71
N GLU A 121 -14.81 14.39 10.38
CA GLU A 121 -15.97 13.64 9.85
C GLU A 121 -17.21 14.53 9.69
N ALA A 122 -17.45 15.45 10.64
CA ALA A 122 -18.53 16.42 10.54
C ALA A 122 -18.31 17.42 9.40
N GLU A 123 -17.06 17.88 9.19
CA GLU A 123 -16.70 18.74 8.07
C GLU A 123 -16.90 18.01 6.73
N GLU A 124 -16.41 16.78 6.61
CA GLU A 124 -16.55 15.93 5.42
C GLU A 124 -18.04 15.72 5.08
N PHE A 125 -18.85 15.33 6.07
CA PHE A 125 -20.30 15.18 5.92
C PHE A 125 -20.96 16.47 5.42
N CYS A 126 -20.62 17.61 6.02
CA CYS A 126 -21.17 18.90 5.62
C CYS A 126 -20.73 19.28 4.20
N THR A 127 -19.48 19.02 3.81
CA THR A 127 -19.02 19.32 2.44
C THR A 127 -19.70 18.46 1.40
N GLU A 128 -19.94 17.19 1.68
CA GLU A 128 -20.64 16.29 0.77
C GLU A 128 -22.12 16.66 0.63
N HIS A 129 -22.83 16.80 1.76
CA HIS A 129 -24.29 16.94 1.78
C HIS A 129 -24.79 18.38 1.67
N LEU A 130 -23.96 19.38 1.98
CA LEU A 130 -24.32 20.80 1.88
C LEU A 130 -23.67 21.51 0.67
N SER A 131 -22.97 20.76 -0.20
CA SER A 131 -22.34 21.29 -1.42
C SER A 131 -23.35 21.97 -2.37
N ASP A 132 -24.59 21.50 -2.40
CA ASP A 132 -25.67 22.00 -3.27
C ASP A 132 -26.58 23.04 -2.60
N VAL A 133 -26.27 23.47 -1.38
CA VAL A 133 -27.10 24.42 -0.64
C VAL A 133 -26.64 25.84 -0.89
N ASN A 134 -27.50 26.67 -1.49
CA ASN A 134 -27.25 28.10 -1.64
C ASN A 134 -27.20 28.76 -0.26
N THR A 135 -26.02 29.27 0.11
CA THR A 135 -25.86 30.07 1.33
C THR A 135 -26.56 31.42 1.16
N VAL A 136 -27.73 31.57 1.78
CA VAL A 136 -28.45 32.84 1.79
C VAL A 136 -27.68 33.84 2.66
N GLY A 137 -27.00 34.80 2.03
CA GLY A 137 -26.40 35.96 2.71
C GLY A 137 -24.87 36.02 2.74
N VAL A 138 -24.13 35.08 2.14
CA VAL A 138 -22.66 35.13 2.05
C VAL A 138 -22.24 35.36 0.59
N PRO A 139 -21.43 36.39 0.27
CA PRO A 139 -20.93 36.58 -1.08
C PRO A 139 -19.99 35.42 -1.46
N SER A 140 -20.16 34.86 -2.65
CA SER A 140 -19.34 33.76 -3.18
C SER A 140 -17.91 34.22 -3.44
N SER A 141 -17.07 34.24 -2.41
CA SER A 141 -15.65 34.50 -2.52
C SER A 141 -14.84 33.34 -1.97
N GLN A 142 -13.97 32.85 -2.85
CA GLN A 142 -12.89 31.90 -2.64
C GLN A 142 -13.29 30.45 -2.39
N LYS A 143 -13.08 29.64 -3.43
CA LYS A 143 -12.75 28.22 -3.30
C LYS A 143 -11.53 28.13 -2.39
N MET A 144 -11.76 27.97 -1.08
CA MET A 144 -10.74 27.54 -0.13
C MET A 144 -10.19 26.24 -0.71
N GLY A 145 -8.89 26.20 -1.02
CA GLY A 145 -8.28 25.05 -1.65
C GLY A 145 -8.60 23.81 -0.83
N VAL A 146 -9.47 22.96 -1.38
CA VAL A 146 -9.84 21.67 -0.80
C VAL A 146 -8.55 20.88 -0.69
N LEU A 147 -7.96 20.86 0.50
CA LEU A 147 -7.00 19.83 0.85
C LEU A 147 -7.79 18.54 0.75
N LYS A 148 -7.42 17.70 -0.23
CA LYS A 148 -8.01 16.37 -0.42
C LYS A 148 -8.10 15.65 0.94
N PRO A 149 -9.14 14.83 1.15
CA PRO A 149 -9.35 14.17 2.43
C PRO A 149 -8.08 13.41 2.83
N LEU A 150 -7.63 13.64 4.07
CA LEU A 150 -6.59 12.85 4.73
C LEU A 150 -7.20 11.62 5.42
N SER A 151 -8.52 11.44 5.35
CA SER A 151 -9.20 10.23 5.79
C SER A 151 -8.67 9.07 4.96
N GLY A 152 -7.99 8.12 5.62
CA GLY A 152 -7.41 6.93 5.00
C GLY A 152 -8.44 5.94 4.44
N PHE A 153 -9.69 6.38 4.24
CA PHE A 153 -10.85 5.56 3.92
C PHE A 153 -11.48 5.86 2.55
N THR A 154 -10.92 6.75 1.71
CA THR A 154 -11.45 6.95 0.34
C THR A 154 -11.21 5.77 -0.62
N ASN A 155 -10.86 4.58 -0.12
CA ASN A 155 -10.86 3.33 -0.90
C ASN A 155 -12.12 2.49 -0.64
N THR A 156 -13.09 2.96 0.17
CA THR A 156 -14.30 2.20 0.47
C THR A 156 -15.22 1.99 -0.73
N GLU A 157 -15.16 2.84 -1.77
CA GLU A 157 -15.84 2.56 -3.04
C GLU A 157 -15.32 1.30 -3.76
N GLU A 158 -14.10 0.82 -3.44
CA GLU A 158 -13.61 -0.48 -3.91
C GLU A 158 -13.94 -1.66 -2.96
N VAL A 159 -14.41 -1.40 -1.74
CA VAL A 159 -14.65 -2.41 -0.68
C VAL A 159 -16.14 -2.74 -0.51
N LEU A 160 -17.04 -1.82 -0.86
CA LEU A 160 -18.49 -2.07 -0.86
C LEU A 160 -18.95 -3.32 -1.64
N PRO A 161 -18.31 -3.76 -2.75
CA PRO A 161 -18.73 -4.99 -3.43
C PRO A 161 -18.43 -6.27 -2.65
N TYR A 162 -17.64 -6.22 -1.56
CA TYR A 162 -17.19 -7.41 -0.83
C TYR A 162 -17.91 -7.63 0.51
N ILE A 163 -18.77 -6.70 0.94
CA ILE A 163 -19.55 -6.84 2.17
C ILE A 163 -20.93 -7.46 1.89
N GLU A 164 -21.41 -7.43 0.63
CA GLU A 164 -22.70 -8.03 0.24
C GLU A 164 -22.64 -9.53 -0.11
N GLU A 165 -21.47 -10.18 -0.04
CA GLU A 165 -21.30 -11.62 -0.32
C GLU A 165 -20.88 -12.49 0.90
N ILE A 166 -21.14 -12.04 2.13
CA ILE A 166 -21.08 -12.89 3.34
C ILE A 166 -22.48 -13.16 3.88
#